data_AF-A0A2V7YRY9-F1
#
_entry.id   AF-A0A2V7YRY9-F1
#
_cell.length_a   1.000
_cell.length_b   1.000
_cell.length_c   1.000
_cell.angle_alpha   90.00
_cell.angle_beta   90.00
_cell.angle_gamma   90.00
#
_symmetry.space_group_name_H-M   'P 1'
#
loop_
_entity.id
_entity.type
_entity.pdbx_description
1 polymer ?
#
loop_
_entity_poly.entity_id
_entity_poly.type
_entity_poly.pdbx_seq_one_letter_code
_entity_poly.pdbx_strand_id
1 'polypeptide(L)'
;MDFAERSQVMWAGIVAFLPSLFGAILILLIGLVIAKLLEKGTDALLERLHFDEALDRGGVNRTLARAGTKLDPSSLVARLVFWTVALVAILMASNALGLTAVSAMFYTLISYIPRVIVALALFMALDQLQVAPDIVRTAFTLLLGAAALAAGLAFGLGCRDLAGEHMRRWVEQGQRKAEEVRQARLEAEQRPGGPYRPGVPQPVSGMAASRLDGDSTIALPPSPVSRPPL
;
A
#
# COMPACT_ATOMS: atom_id res chain seq x y z
N MET A 1 -16.00 -9.01 -51.31
CA MET A 1 -14.84 -8.94 -50.41
C MET A 1 -14.25 -10.32 -50.32
N ASP A 2 -13.25 -10.58 -51.15
CA ASP A 2 -12.59 -11.88 -51.29
C ASP A 2 -11.69 -12.16 -50.07
N PHE A 3 -11.39 -13.44 -49.78
CA PHE A 3 -10.48 -13.81 -48.68
C PHE A 3 -9.08 -13.23 -48.90
N ALA A 4 -8.66 -13.13 -50.16
CA ALA A 4 -7.38 -12.53 -50.56
C ALA A 4 -7.29 -11.04 -50.18
N GLU A 5 -8.38 -10.28 -50.32
CA GLU A 5 -8.40 -8.85 -49.93
C GLU A 5 -8.30 -8.70 -48.40
N ARG A 6 -8.99 -9.57 -47.65
CA ARG A 6 -8.97 -9.55 -46.18
C ARG A 6 -7.59 -9.88 -45.63
N SER A 7 -6.89 -10.86 -46.21
CA SER A 7 -5.54 -11.24 -45.78
C SER A 7 -4.53 -10.14 -46.09
N GLN A 8 -4.64 -9.46 -47.24
CA GLN A 8 -3.78 -8.32 -47.58
C GLN A 8 -3.97 -7.13 -46.63
N VAL A 9 -5.20 -6.81 -46.23
CA VAL A 9 -5.46 -5.74 -45.25
C VAL A 9 -4.89 -6.09 -43.87
N MET A 10 -4.97 -7.35 -43.45
CA MET A 10 -4.34 -7.81 -42.20
C MET A 10 -2.81 -7.75 -42.28
N TRP A 11 -2.21 -8.17 -43.39
CA TRP A 11 -0.76 -8.09 -43.61
C TRP A 11 -0.24 -6.65 -43.65
N ALA A 12 -0.96 -5.74 -44.29
CA ALA A 12 -0.61 -4.32 -44.31
C ALA A 12 -0.65 -3.71 -42.89
N GLY A 13 -1.61 -4.12 -42.06
CA GLY A 13 -1.68 -3.72 -40.65
C GLY A 13 -0.46 -4.17 -39.84
N ILE A 14 0.02 -5.40 -40.04
CA ILE A 14 1.21 -5.94 -39.35
C ILE A 14 2.48 -5.19 -39.75
N VAL A 15 2.65 -4.90 -41.05
CA VAL A 15 3.81 -4.15 -41.54
C VAL A 15 3.77 -2.70 -41.06
N ALA A 16 2.59 -2.07 -41.00
CA ALA A 16 2.42 -0.73 -40.43
C ALA A 16 2.63 -0.69 -38.91
N PHE A 17 2.52 -1.84 -38.22
CA PHE A 17 2.75 -1.96 -36.78
C PHE A 17 4.25 -2.05 -36.43
N LEU A 18 5.13 -2.42 -37.38
CA LEU A 18 6.58 -2.51 -37.13
C LEU A 18 7.20 -1.16 -36.75
N PRO A 19 7.01 -0.07 -37.52
CA PRO A 19 7.54 1.25 -37.17
C PRO A 19 6.94 1.80 -35.86
N SER A 20 5.64 1.60 -35.63
CA SER A 20 4.96 2.08 -34.41
C SER A 20 5.40 1.30 -33.16
N LEU A 21 5.72 0.00 -33.30
CA LEU A 21 6.33 -0.78 -32.22
C LEU A 21 7.66 -0.19 -31.79
N PHE A 22 8.54 0.20 -32.72
CA PHE A 22 9.81 0.84 -32.36
C PHE A 22 9.60 2.17 -31.65
N GLY A 23 8.68 3.02 -32.14
CA GLY A 23 8.33 4.28 -31.50
C GLY A 23 7.77 4.08 -30.08
N ALA A 24 6.89 3.10 -29.91
CA ALA A 24 6.30 2.76 -28.63
C ALA A 24 7.32 2.15 -27.66
N ILE A 25 8.19 1.25 -28.12
CA ILE A 25 9.27 0.69 -27.30
C ILE A 25 10.20 1.80 -26.84
N LEU A 26 10.55 2.74 -27.73
CA LEU A 26 11.38 3.89 -27.37
C LEU A 26 10.72 4.77 -26.30
N ILE A 27 9.44 5.11 -26.50
CA ILE A 27 8.65 5.90 -25.54
C ILE A 27 8.47 5.14 -24.22
N LEU A 28 8.27 3.83 -24.26
CA LEU A 28 8.09 2.98 -23.08
C LEU A 28 9.41 2.83 -22.31
N LEU A 29 10.54 2.74 -23.00
CA LEU A 29 11.87 2.78 -22.38
C LEU A 29 12.09 4.10 -21.66
N ILE A 30 11.83 5.22 -22.33
CA ILE A 30 11.97 6.56 -21.75
C ILE A 30 11.01 6.73 -20.57
N GLY A 31 9.74 6.34 -20.74
CA GLY A 31 8.72 6.41 -19.69
C GLY A 31 9.06 5.56 -18.46
N LEU A 32 9.60 4.36 -18.65
CA LEU A 32 10.07 3.50 -17.56
C LEU A 32 11.29 4.06 -16.85
N VAL A 33 12.24 4.64 -17.60
CA VAL A 33 13.41 5.31 -17.00
C VAL A 33 12.95 6.49 -16.15
N ILE A 34 12.05 7.33 -16.66
CA ILE A 34 11.47 8.45 -15.92
C ILE A 34 10.70 7.95 -14.69
N ALA A 35 9.84 6.95 -14.83
CA ALA A 35 9.09 6.38 -13.71
C ALA A 35 10.02 5.85 -12.60
N LYS A 36 11.10 5.14 -12.96
CA LYS A 36 12.10 4.68 -11.99
C LYS A 36 12.96 5.80 -11.41
N LEU A 37 13.21 6.86 -12.18
CA LEU A 37 13.89 8.05 -11.66
C LEU A 37 13.01 8.76 -10.63
N LEU A 38 11.71 8.88 -10.91
CA LEU A 38 10.75 9.48 -10.00
C LEU A 38 10.51 8.62 -8.76
N GLU A 39 10.51 7.30 -8.87
CA GLU A 39 10.42 6.39 -7.71
C GLU A 39 11.59 6.63 -6.76
N LYS A 40 12.82 6.55 -7.27
CA LYS A 40 14.04 6.87 -6.50
C LYS A 40 14.06 8.32 -6.01
N GLY A 41 13.60 9.25 -6.83
CA GLY A 41 13.55 10.66 -6.51
C GLY A 41 12.55 10.95 -5.39
N THR A 42 11.38 10.29 -5.41
CA THR A 42 10.34 10.43 -4.39
C THR A 42 10.80 9.82 -3.07
N ASP A 43 11.40 8.63 -3.10
CA ASP A 43 12.00 8.00 -1.91
C ASP A 43 13.11 8.89 -1.32
N ALA A 44 13.99 9.44 -2.17
CA ALA A 44 15.06 10.33 -1.74
C ALA A 44 14.56 11.71 -1.24
N LEU A 45 13.44 12.20 -1.78
CA LEU A 45 12.82 13.46 -1.35
C LEU A 45 12.09 13.28 -0.02
N LEU A 46 11.49 12.11 0.20
CA LEU A 46 10.79 11.75 1.43
C LEU A 46 11.76 11.43 2.57
N GLU A 47 12.97 10.93 2.28
CA GLU A 47 14.06 10.84 3.25
C GLU A 47 14.70 12.21 3.55
N ARG A 48 14.79 13.11 2.56
CA ARG A 48 15.36 14.46 2.76
C ARG A 48 14.42 15.42 3.49
N LEU A 49 13.12 15.25 3.32
CA LEU A 49 12.12 15.92 4.11
C LEU A 49 11.95 15.06 5.36
N HIS A 50 12.52 15.44 6.51
CA HIS A 50 12.30 14.81 7.83
C HIS A 50 10.79 14.81 8.21
N PHE A 51 9.97 14.04 7.48
CA PHE A 51 8.55 13.84 7.77
C PHE A 51 8.40 13.01 9.05
N ASP A 52 9.40 12.20 9.39
CA ASP A 52 9.51 11.54 10.70
C ASP A 52 9.44 12.55 11.85
N GLU A 53 10.05 13.73 11.70
CA GLU A 53 10.13 14.72 12.77
C GLU A 53 8.91 15.68 12.79
N ALA A 54 8.28 15.90 11.63
CA ALA A 54 7.04 16.66 11.52
C ALA A 54 5.81 15.88 12.00
N LEU A 55 5.78 14.55 11.81
CA LEU A 55 4.69 13.67 12.25
C LEU A 55 4.73 13.40 13.76
N ASP A 56 5.92 13.37 14.37
CA ASP A 56 6.07 13.23 15.82
C ASP A 56 5.61 14.48 16.60
N ARG A 57 5.77 15.68 16.04
CA ARG A 57 5.26 16.92 16.66
C ARG A 57 3.75 17.13 16.47
N GLY A 58 3.13 16.46 15.50
CA GLY A 58 1.70 16.64 15.15
C GLY A 58 0.71 15.77 15.93
N GLY A 59 1.16 14.84 16.79
CA GLY A 59 0.27 14.04 17.65
C GLY A 59 -0.58 12.97 16.95
N VAL A 60 -0.38 12.77 15.64
CA VAL A 60 -1.10 11.79 14.81
C VAL A 60 -0.80 10.34 15.22
N ASN A 61 0.34 10.10 15.87
CA ASN A 61 0.73 8.77 16.39
C ASN A 61 -0.25 8.24 17.47
N ARG A 62 -0.95 9.12 18.21
CA ARG A 62 -1.90 8.70 19.26
C ARG A 62 -3.27 8.27 18.73
N THR A 63 -3.66 8.72 17.54
CA THR A 63 -4.91 8.31 16.89
C THR A 63 -4.72 7.07 16.01
N LEU A 64 -3.52 6.90 15.43
CA LEU A 64 -3.17 5.70 14.65
C LEU A 64 -2.85 4.47 15.51
N ALA A 65 -2.32 4.64 16.73
CA ALA A 65 -2.01 3.52 17.63
C ALA A 65 -3.24 2.70 18.06
N ARG A 66 -4.46 3.27 18.06
CA ARG A 66 -5.71 2.52 18.32
C ARG A 66 -6.17 1.66 17.15
N ALA A 67 -5.69 1.94 15.94
CA ALA A 67 -6.13 1.27 14.71
C ALA A 67 -5.21 0.10 14.29
N GLY A 68 -4.11 -0.16 15.02
CA GLY A 68 -3.29 -1.37 14.86
C GLY A 68 -2.63 -1.55 13.48
N THR A 69 -2.61 -0.53 12.63
CA THR A 69 -2.06 -0.62 11.27
C THR A 69 -1.09 0.54 11.05
N LYS A 70 0.20 0.19 10.90
CA LYS A 70 1.24 1.10 10.39
C LYS A 70 0.98 1.33 8.89
N LEU A 71 -0.05 2.10 8.57
CA LEU A 71 -0.31 2.58 7.22
C LEU A 71 0.19 4.01 7.17
N ASP A 72 1.48 4.18 6.85
CA ASP A 72 2.08 5.50 6.66
C ASP A 72 1.37 6.21 5.50
N PRO A 73 0.63 7.32 5.73
CA PRO A 73 -0.12 8.00 4.68
C PRO A 73 0.78 8.50 3.54
N SER A 74 2.06 8.74 3.84
CA SER A 74 3.08 9.15 2.86
C SER A 74 3.33 8.08 1.80
N SER A 75 3.29 6.80 2.18
CA SER A 75 3.44 5.67 1.25
C SER A 75 2.25 5.56 0.30
N LEU A 76 1.04 5.96 0.74
CA LEU A 76 -0.15 5.99 -0.11
C LEU A 76 -0.05 7.09 -1.16
N VAL A 77 0.43 8.28 -0.78
CA VAL A 77 0.62 9.40 -1.71
C VAL A 77 1.73 9.09 -2.70
N ALA A 78 2.88 8.56 -2.24
CA ALA A 78 3.98 8.16 -3.10
C ALA A 78 3.53 7.10 -4.12
N ARG A 79 2.72 6.11 -3.67
CA ARG A 79 2.18 5.06 -4.54
C ARG A 79 1.15 5.59 -5.53
N LEU A 80 0.33 6.56 -5.14
CA LEU A 80 -0.64 7.22 -6.03
C LEU A 80 0.08 8.04 -7.12
N VAL A 81 1.11 8.80 -6.76
CA VAL A 81 1.93 9.57 -7.70
C VAL A 81 2.64 8.64 -8.68
N PHE A 82 3.28 7.57 -8.19
CA PHE A 82 3.90 6.56 -9.04
C PHE A 82 2.89 5.96 -10.04
N TRP A 83 1.70 5.59 -9.56
CA TRP A 83 0.68 5.00 -10.41
C TRP A 83 0.13 6.00 -11.44
N THR A 84 0.04 7.28 -11.08
CA THR A 84 -0.37 8.36 -12.00
C THR A 84 0.67 8.56 -13.12
N VAL A 85 1.95 8.58 -12.77
CA VAL A 85 3.04 8.70 -13.76
C VAL A 85 3.10 7.48 -14.67
N ALA A 86 2.98 6.27 -14.10
CA ALA A 86 2.95 5.03 -14.87
C ALA A 86 1.76 4.97 -15.82
N LEU A 87 0.58 5.45 -15.39
CA LEU A 87 -0.62 5.54 -16.21
C LEU A 87 -0.42 6.49 -17.40
N VAL A 88 0.18 7.66 -17.19
CA VAL A 88 0.50 8.62 -18.27
C VAL A 88 1.50 8.03 -19.26
N ALA A 89 2.53 7.33 -18.78
CA ALA A 89 3.51 6.66 -19.64
C ALA A 89 2.86 5.57 -20.51
N ILE A 90 1.98 4.75 -19.93
CA ILE A 90 1.19 3.75 -20.65
C ILE A 90 0.29 4.39 -21.71
N LEU A 91 -0.32 5.53 -21.40
CA LEU A 91 -1.17 6.26 -22.35
C LEU A 91 -0.34 6.77 -23.54
N MET A 92 0.84 7.34 -23.28
CA MET A 92 1.75 7.79 -24.35
C MET A 92 2.22 6.62 -25.23
N ALA A 93 2.58 5.49 -24.63
CA ALA A 93 2.98 4.30 -25.38
C ALA A 93 1.80 3.74 -26.21
N SER A 94 0.59 3.73 -25.64
CA SER A 94 -0.62 3.29 -26.33
C SER A 94 -0.95 4.18 -27.52
N ASN A 95 -0.77 5.50 -27.38
CA ASN A 95 -0.95 6.45 -28.47
C ASN A 95 0.09 6.24 -29.58
N ALA A 96 1.35 5.97 -29.22
CA ALA A 96 2.41 5.66 -30.17
C ALA A 96 2.18 4.35 -30.95
N LEU A 97 1.59 3.34 -30.29
CA LEU A 97 1.16 2.10 -30.93
C LEU A 97 -0.11 2.25 -31.79
N GLY A 98 -0.76 3.42 -31.74
CA GLY A 98 -2.04 3.63 -32.42
C GLY A 98 -3.19 2.84 -31.79
N LEU A 99 -3.11 2.47 -30.51
CA LEU A 99 -4.21 1.84 -29.76
C LEU A 99 -5.30 2.89 -29.48
N THR A 100 -6.06 3.24 -30.52
CA THR A 100 -7.17 4.17 -30.45
C THR A 100 -8.25 3.72 -29.48
N ALA A 101 -8.39 2.41 -29.24
CA ALA A 101 -9.29 1.86 -28.23
C ALA A 101 -8.96 2.35 -26.80
N VAL A 102 -7.67 2.42 -26.44
CA VAL A 102 -7.24 2.92 -25.13
C VAL A 102 -7.55 4.41 -25.04
N SER A 103 -7.15 5.19 -26.04
CA SER A 103 -7.45 6.63 -26.10
C SER A 103 -8.96 6.91 -26.04
N ALA A 104 -9.79 6.10 -26.71
CA ALA A 104 -11.24 6.22 -26.70
C ALA A 104 -11.84 5.96 -25.30
N MET A 105 -11.32 4.97 -24.56
CA MET A 105 -11.69 4.75 -23.16
C MET A 105 -11.36 5.97 -22.30
N PHE A 106 -10.18 6.57 -22.50
CA PHE A 106 -9.79 7.81 -21.82
C PHE A 106 -10.71 8.99 -22.17
N TYR A 107 -11.01 9.22 -23.44
CA TYR A 107 -11.98 10.25 -23.85
C TYR A 107 -13.35 10.03 -23.21
N THR A 108 -13.79 8.77 -23.11
CA THR A 108 -15.03 8.42 -22.44
C THR A 108 -14.96 8.79 -20.96
N LEU A 109 -13.87 8.47 -20.25
CA LEU A 109 -13.64 8.87 -18.86
C LEU A 109 -13.67 10.40 -18.68
N ILE A 110 -12.98 11.13 -19.55
CA ILE A 110 -12.92 12.60 -19.51
C ILE A 110 -14.31 13.20 -19.74
N SER A 111 -15.11 12.61 -20.63
CA SER A 111 -16.50 13.02 -20.89
C SER A 111 -17.43 12.81 -19.69
N TYR A 112 -17.07 11.95 -18.74
CA TYR A 112 -17.82 11.78 -17.49
C TYR A 112 -17.53 12.88 -16.48
N ILE A 113 -16.36 13.54 -16.52
CA ILE A 113 -15.99 14.57 -15.55
C ILE A 113 -17.04 15.70 -15.49
N PRO A 114 -17.48 16.31 -16.61
CA PRO A 114 -18.52 17.33 -16.58
C PRO A 114 -19.84 16.83 -15.99
N ARG A 115 -20.23 15.58 -16.29
CA ARG A 115 -21.48 14.99 -15.77
C ARG A 115 -21.42 14.82 -14.25
N VAL A 116 -20.27 14.41 -13.72
CA VAL A 116 -20.05 14.31 -12.27
C VAL A 116 -20.12 15.70 -11.63
N ILE A 117 -19.48 16.72 -12.23
CA ILE A 117 -19.55 18.10 -11.72
C ILE A 117 -21.00 18.59 -11.69
N VAL A 118 -21.78 18.38 -12.74
CA VAL A 118 -23.21 18.76 -12.79
C VAL A 118 -24.01 18.01 -11.73
N ALA A 119 -23.77 16.70 -11.54
CA ALA A 119 -24.43 15.94 -10.49
C ALA A 119 -24.11 16.51 -9.09
N LEU A 120 -22.83 16.80 -8.80
CA LEU A 120 -22.43 17.40 -7.53
C LEU A 120 -23.04 18.80 -7.33
N ALA A 121 -23.05 19.62 -8.38
CA ALA A 121 -23.68 20.95 -8.35
C ALA A 121 -25.19 20.85 -8.07
N LEU A 122 -25.88 19.86 -8.64
CA LEU A 122 -27.29 19.61 -8.37
C LEU A 122 -27.52 19.22 -6.90
N PHE A 123 -26.70 18.33 -6.33
CA PHE A 123 -26.76 17.99 -4.92
C PHE A 123 -26.54 19.23 -4.02
N MET A 124 -25.54 20.06 -4.34
CA MET A 124 -25.31 21.33 -3.63
C MET A 124 -26.48 22.30 -3.75
N ALA A 125 -27.11 22.41 -4.93
CA ALA A 125 -28.26 23.27 -5.12
C ALA A 125 -29.48 22.79 -4.32
N LEU A 126 -29.75 21.47 -4.32
CA LEU A 126 -30.82 20.87 -3.51
C LEU A 126 -30.63 21.12 -2.01
N ASP A 127 -29.38 21.03 -1.54
CA ASP A 127 -29.01 21.35 -0.16
C ASP A 127 -29.25 22.83 0.17
N GLN A 128 -28.87 23.75 -0.74
CA GLN A 128 -29.10 25.20 -0.58
C GLN A 128 -30.59 25.59 -0.57
N LEU A 129 -31.42 24.90 -1.35
CA LEU A 129 -32.88 25.13 -1.36
C LEU A 129 -33.56 24.64 -0.08
N GLN A 130 -32.84 23.99 0.85
CA GLN A 130 -33.37 23.39 2.07
C GLN A 130 -34.55 22.42 1.85
N VAL A 131 -34.62 21.79 0.68
CA VAL A 131 -35.63 20.75 0.41
C VAL A 131 -35.16 19.46 1.04
N ALA A 132 -35.64 19.20 2.27
CA ALA A 132 -35.31 18.01 3.05
C ALA A 132 -33.79 17.69 3.06
N PRO A 133 -32.94 18.60 3.57
CA PRO A 133 -31.48 18.50 3.49
C PRO A 133 -30.95 17.20 4.11
N ASP A 134 -31.61 16.67 5.15
CA ASP A 134 -31.27 15.37 5.74
C ASP A 134 -31.39 14.21 4.75
N ILE A 135 -32.41 14.22 3.88
CA ILE A 135 -32.59 13.20 2.84
C ILE A 135 -31.46 13.31 1.82
N VAL A 136 -31.18 14.53 1.34
CA VAL A 136 -30.14 14.79 0.34
C VAL A 136 -28.76 14.37 0.86
N ARG A 137 -28.42 14.77 2.09
CA ARG A 137 -27.13 14.45 2.73
C ARG A 137 -26.97 12.95 2.99
N THR A 138 -28.04 12.28 3.42
CA THR A 138 -28.03 10.83 3.63
C THR A 138 -27.85 10.09 2.30
N ALA A 139 -28.61 10.47 1.27
CA ALA A 139 -28.48 9.89 -0.06
C ALA A 139 -27.08 10.10 -0.64
N PHE A 140 -26.51 11.30 -0.51
CA PHE A 140 -25.15 11.61 -0.95
C PHE A 140 -24.10 10.76 -0.22
N THR A 141 -24.20 10.66 1.10
CA THR A 141 -23.27 9.86 1.92
C THR A 141 -23.37 8.37 1.58
N LEU A 142 -24.57 7.84 1.38
CA LEU A 142 -24.78 6.46 0.95
C LEU A 142 -24.22 6.21 -0.46
N LEU A 143 -24.44 7.13 -1.39
CA LEU A 143 -23.93 7.03 -2.76
C LEU A 143 -22.40 7.07 -2.79
N LEU A 144 -21.79 8.03 -2.09
CA LEU A 144 -20.33 8.08 -1.94
C LEU A 144 -19.78 6.86 -1.21
N GLY A 145 -20.45 6.41 -0.15
CA GLY A 145 -20.05 5.21 0.61
C GLY A 145 -20.08 3.95 -0.25
N ALA A 146 -21.14 3.77 -1.05
CA ALA A 146 -21.24 2.66 -1.99
C ALA A 146 -20.19 2.73 -3.10
N ALA A 147 -19.93 3.93 -3.65
CA ALA A 147 -18.88 4.13 -4.65
C ALA A 147 -17.48 3.84 -4.08
N ALA A 148 -17.20 4.30 -2.85
CA ALA A 148 -15.94 4.01 -2.16
C ALA A 148 -15.77 2.51 -1.88
N LEU A 149 -16.84 1.82 -1.48
CA LEU A 149 -16.87 0.36 -1.31
C LEU A 149 -16.60 -0.36 -2.64
N ALA A 150 -17.28 0.03 -3.71
CA ALA A 150 -17.09 -0.56 -5.03
C ALA A 150 -15.65 -0.36 -5.53
N ALA A 151 -15.09 0.84 -5.37
CA ALA A 151 -13.71 1.14 -5.70
C ALA A 151 -12.74 0.31 -4.84
N GLY A 152 -12.96 0.25 -3.52
CA GLY A 152 -12.15 -0.55 -2.60
C GLY A 152 -12.19 -2.04 -2.91
N LEU A 153 -13.34 -2.59 -3.29
CA LEU A 153 -13.48 -3.98 -3.73
C LEU A 153 -12.80 -4.22 -5.08
N ALA A 154 -12.99 -3.34 -6.06
CA ALA A 154 -12.34 -3.44 -7.36
C ALA A 154 -10.80 -3.41 -7.21
N PHE A 155 -10.29 -2.55 -6.33
CA PHE A 155 -8.85 -2.45 -6.04
C PHE A 155 -8.35 -3.62 -5.20
N GLY A 156 -9.09 -4.04 -4.17
CA GLY A 156 -8.73 -5.16 -3.30
C GLY A 156 -8.72 -6.50 -4.03
N LEU A 157 -9.67 -6.72 -4.94
CA LEU A 157 -9.70 -7.88 -5.82
C LEU A 157 -8.63 -7.78 -6.92
N GLY A 158 -8.41 -6.59 -7.50
CA GLY A 158 -7.40 -6.37 -8.54
C GLY A 158 -5.94 -6.40 -8.06
N CYS A 159 -5.67 -6.11 -6.79
CA CYS A 159 -4.30 -6.13 -6.23
C CYS A 159 -3.88 -7.49 -5.69
N ARG A 160 -4.79 -8.48 -5.63
CA ARG A 160 -4.51 -9.83 -5.13
C ARG A 160 -3.36 -10.49 -5.89
N ASP A 161 -3.29 -10.28 -7.20
CA ASP A 161 -2.24 -10.86 -8.06
C ASP A 161 -0.85 -10.23 -7.78
N LEU A 162 -0.81 -8.94 -7.43
CA LEU A 162 0.44 -8.24 -7.05
C LEU A 162 0.93 -8.63 -5.65
N ALA A 163 0.01 -8.97 -4.73
CA ALA A 163 0.37 -9.37 -3.37
C ALA A 163 1.00 -10.78 -3.31
N GLY A 164 0.60 -11.69 -4.20
CA GLY A 164 1.08 -13.07 -4.22
C GLY A 164 2.58 -13.18 -4.57
N GLU A 165 3.07 -12.32 -5.44
CA GLU A 165 4.44 -12.45 -5.97
C GLU A 165 5.51 -11.79 -5.09
N HIS A 166 5.15 -10.75 -4.33
CA HIS A 166 6.08 -10.11 -3.38
C HIS A 166 6.20 -10.90 -2.06
N MET A 167 5.09 -11.51 -1.61
CA MET A 167 5.06 -12.26 -0.35
C MET A 167 5.84 -13.58 -0.43
N ARG A 168 5.80 -14.26 -1.59
CA ARG A 168 6.53 -15.53 -1.79
C ARG A 168 8.04 -15.37 -1.60
N ARG A 169 8.63 -14.26 -2.06
CA ARG A 169 10.06 -13.99 -1.91
C ARG A 169 10.48 -13.73 -0.47
N TRP A 170 9.59 -13.18 0.35
CA TRP A 170 9.83 -12.93 1.76
C TRP A 170 9.77 -14.22 2.60
N VAL A 171 8.86 -15.13 2.25
CA VAL A 171 8.73 -16.45 2.91
C VAL A 171 9.96 -17.34 2.65
N GLU A 172 10.51 -17.30 1.43
CA GLU A 172 11.71 -18.08 1.09
C GLU A 172 12.98 -17.58 1.81
N GLN A 173 13.12 -16.26 2.01
CA GLN A 173 14.24 -15.68 2.76
C GLN A 173 14.18 -16.03 4.25
N GLY A 174 12.98 -16.15 4.82
CA GLY A 174 12.79 -16.56 6.21
C GLY A 174 13.23 -18.00 6.47
N GLN A 175 12.99 -18.91 5.52
CA GLN A 175 13.32 -20.33 5.69
C GLN A 175 14.83 -20.59 5.59
N ARG A 176 15.54 -19.92 4.68
CA ARG A 176 17.01 -20.07 4.55
C ARG A 176 17.76 -19.61 5.80
N LYS A 177 17.37 -18.47 6.38
CA LYS A 177 17.95 -17.99 7.64
C LYS A 177 17.59 -18.87 8.83
N ALA A 178 16.39 -19.45 8.85
CA ALA A 178 15.99 -20.39 9.90
C ALA A 178 16.80 -21.70 9.84
N GLU A 179 17.10 -22.18 8.63
CA GLU A 179 17.98 -23.34 8.42
C GLU A 179 19.44 -23.01 8.74
N GLU A 180 19.95 -21.84 8.34
CA GLU A 180 21.30 -21.37 8.72
C GLU A 180 21.45 -21.24 10.24
N VAL A 181 20.46 -20.70 10.95
CA VAL A 181 20.48 -20.62 12.43
C VAL A 181 20.41 -22.02 13.05
N ARG A 182 19.64 -22.94 12.47
CA ARG A 182 19.54 -24.33 12.95
C ARG A 182 20.83 -25.09 12.69
N GLN A 183 21.49 -24.87 11.57
CA GLN A 183 22.79 -25.45 11.24
C GLN A 183 23.91 -24.86 12.11
N ALA A 184 23.97 -23.53 12.25
CA ALA A 184 24.92 -22.87 13.16
C ALA A 184 24.74 -23.32 14.62
N ARG A 185 23.51 -23.63 15.04
CA ARG A 185 23.23 -24.20 16.36
C ARG A 185 23.76 -25.63 16.50
N LEU A 186 23.61 -26.47 15.47
CA LEU A 186 24.13 -27.84 15.47
C LEU A 186 25.67 -27.87 15.39
N GLU A 187 26.28 -26.95 14.63
CA GLU A 187 27.72 -26.76 14.55
C GLU A 187 28.31 -26.24 15.88
N ALA A 188 27.62 -25.32 16.55
CA ALA A 188 27.98 -24.84 17.88
C ALA A 188 27.85 -25.94 18.96
N GLU A 189 26.93 -26.88 18.78
CA GLU A 189 26.71 -28.01 19.69
C GLU A 189 27.71 -29.16 19.45
N GLN A 190 28.24 -29.30 18.23
CA GLN A 190 29.27 -30.29 17.87
C GLN A 190 30.71 -29.82 18.13
N ARG A 191 30.95 -28.53 18.35
CA ARG A 191 32.29 -28.01 18.70
C ARG A 191 32.56 -28.28 20.19
N PRO A 192 33.59 -29.08 20.56
CA PRO A 192 33.88 -29.38 21.96
C PRO A 192 34.42 -28.14 22.68
N GLY A 193 33.52 -27.42 23.35
CA GLY A 193 33.77 -26.19 24.10
C GLY A 193 32.47 -25.39 24.24
N GLY A 194 31.73 -25.63 25.33
CA GLY A 194 30.34 -25.23 25.57
C GLY A 194 29.97 -23.74 25.44
N PRO A 195 28.67 -23.40 25.58
CA PRO A 195 28.05 -22.28 24.88
C PRO A 195 28.51 -20.90 25.37
N TYR A 196 28.93 -20.04 24.44
CA TYR A 196 29.03 -18.60 24.64
C TYR A 196 27.62 -18.00 24.78
N ARG A 197 27.26 -17.50 25.97
CA ARG A 197 26.07 -16.66 26.18
C ARG A 197 26.39 -15.24 25.70
N PRO A 198 25.79 -14.72 24.60
CA PRO A 198 25.89 -13.30 24.30
C PRO A 198 25.22 -12.53 25.45
N GLY A 199 25.90 -11.50 25.95
CA GLY A 199 25.60 -10.82 27.20
C GLY A 199 24.11 -10.49 27.38
N VAL A 200 23.47 -11.20 28.30
CA VAL A 200 22.27 -10.69 28.97
C VAL A 200 22.74 -9.46 29.76
N PRO A 201 22.13 -8.27 29.61
CA PRO A 201 22.44 -7.15 30.49
C PRO A 201 22.27 -7.64 31.93
N GLN A 202 23.37 -7.72 32.67
CA GLN A 202 23.29 -8.16 34.06
C GLN A 202 22.46 -7.10 34.80
N PRO A 203 21.38 -7.47 35.51
CA PRO A 203 20.83 -6.56 36.49
C PRO A 203 21.97 -6.25 37.46
N VAL A 204 22.21 -4.96 37.72
CA VAL A 204 23.26 -4.47 38.63
C VAL A 204 23.04 -5.05 40.03
N SER A 205 23.52 -6.27 40.24
CA SER A 205 23.43 -7.05 41.48
C SER A 205 24.47 -6.56 42.49
N GLY A 206 24.60 -5.24 42.59
CA GLY A 206 25.41 -4.51 43.57
C GLY A 206 24.56 -3.66 44.52
N MET A 207 23.23 -3.72 44.42
CA MET A 207 22.33 -2.90 45.26
C MET A 207 21.25 -3.69 46.01
N ALA A 208 21.08 -5.00 45.74
CA ALA A 208 19.95 -5.79 46.28
C ALA A 208 20.34 -6.84 47.34
N ALA A 209 21.61 -6.95 47.74
CA ALA A 209 22.09 -7.99 48.66
C ALA A 209 22.59 -7.46 50.02
N SER A 210 22.09 -6.32 50.48
CA SER A 210 22.46 -5.75 51.79
C SER A 210 21.30 -5.14 52.60
N ARG A 211 20.03 -5.41 52.24
CA ARG A 211 18.87 -4.86 52.96
C ARG A 211 17.73 -5.82 53.29
N LEU A 212 17.96 -7.12 53.21
CA LEU A 212 17.01 -8.12 53.74
C LEU A 212 17.59 -8.76 55.00
N ASP A 213 17.90 -7.91 55.96
CA ASP A 213 18.03 -8.27 57.36
C ASP A 213 17.04 -7.41 58.15
N GLY A 214 16.14 -8.08 58.87
CA GLY A 214 15.26 -7.46 59.85
C GLY A 214 13.92 -6.91 59.35
N ASP A 215 12.86 -7.57 59.83
CA ASP A 215 11.54 -7.00 60.16
C ASP A 215 10.37 -7.22 59.19
N SER A 216 9.63 -8.29 59.50
CA SER A 216 8.17 -8.37 59.64
C SER A 216 7.25 -7.52 58.73
N THR A 217 6.29 -8.24 58.14
CA THR A 217 4.90 -7.79 57.87
C THR A 217 4.65 -7.09 56.54
N ILE A 218 4.37 -7.88 55.48
CA ILE A 218 3.39 -7.44 54.47
C ILE A 218 2.39 -8.57 54.25
N ALA A 219 1.17 -8.31 54.73
CA ALA A 219 0.00 -9.15 54.63
C ALA A 219 -0.45 -9.32 53.17
N LEU A 220 -0.79 -10.56 52.80
CA LEU A 220 -1.44 -10.90 51.54
C LEU A 220 -2.92 -10.44 51.57
N PRO A 221 -3.45 -9.75 50.55
CA PRO A 221 -4.87 -9.38 50.52
C PRO A 221 -5.77 -10.61 50.26
N PRO A 222 -6.95 -10.72 50.91
CA PRO A 222 -7.86 -11.85 50.68
C PRO A 222 -8.61 -11.75 49.35
N SER A 223 -8.81 -12.90 48.72
CA SER A 223 -9.48 -13.12 47.43
C SER A 223 -10.99 -12.79 47.50
N PRO A 224 -11.60 -12.20 46.45
CA PRO A 224 -13.02 -11.89 46.44
C PRO A 224 -13.90 -13.14 46.24
N VAL A 225 -14.89 -13.30 47.14
CA VAL A 225 -15.87 -14.38 47.21
C VAL A 225 -16.97 -14.21 46.15
N SER A 226 -17.18 -15.24 45.32
CA SER A 226 -18.28 -15.35 44.36
C SER A 226 -19.64 -15.50 45.06
N ARG A 227 -20.62 -14.65 44.73
CA ARG A 227 -22.04 -14.82 45.16
C ARG A 227 -22.80 -15.69 44.15
N PRO A 228 -23.65 -16.65 44.57
CA PRO A 228 -24.53 -17.39 43.68
C PRO A 228 -25.82 -16.61 43.34
N PRO A 229 -26.47 -16.91 42.20
CA PRO A 229 -27.69 -16.25 41.73
C PRO A 229 -28.97 -16.82 42.38
N LEU A 230 -30.00 -15.98 42.50
CA LEU A 230 -31.39 -16.35 42.76
C LEU A 230 -32.18 -16.33 41.44
#